data_AF-A0A7W0KP24-F1
#
_entry.id   AF-A0A7W0KP24-F1
#
_cell.length_a   1.000
_cell.length_b   1.000
_cell.length_c   1.000
_cell.angle_alpha   90.00
_cell.angle_beta   90.00
_cell.angle_gamma   90.00
#
_symmetry.space_group_name_H-M   'P 1'
#
loop_
_entity.id
_entity.type
_entity.pdbx_description
1 polymer ?
#
loop_
_entity_poly.entity_id
_entity_poly.type
_entity_poly.pdbx_seq_one_letter_code
_entity_poly.pdbx_strand_id
1 'polypeptide(L)'
;MIVRQRILLFVCPHGAGKSRIAAAWFNGSAPPGWLATTAGITPQTEVSEHAPRLLAGTAVAELLDKAPPRPLTAVPGAAFTVAIDCPAEAVAPTVSWRLDNPGFDEAMGAELRTRAQDLAGLLGGEHSRSELEADRVIGPPDVEQATEVP
;
A
#
# COMPACT_ATOMS: atom_id res chain seq x y z
N MET A 1 -11.39 17.50 -9.11
CA MET A 1 -11.86 16.44 -8.19
C MET A 1 -10.81 16.24 -7.11
N ILE A 2 -11.18 16.24 -5.83
CA ILE A 2 -10.26 15.92 -4.73
C ILE A 2 -10.35 14.41 -4.51
N VAL A 3 -9.31 13.67 -4.88
CA VAL A 3 -9.24 12.23 -4.57
C VAL A 3 -8.94 12.11 -3.08
N ARG A 4 -9.82 11.46 -2.31
CA ARG A 4 -9.54 11.16 -0.90
C ARG A 4 -8.39 10.16 -0.83
N GLN A 5 -7.32 10.51 -0.12
CA GLN A 5 -6.15 9.66 0.03
C GLN A 5 -6.43 8.54 1.04
N ARG A 6 -6.20 7.29 0.64
CA ARG A 6 -6.26 6.08 1.47
C ARG A 6 -4.86 5.65 1.83
N ILE A 7 -4.70 5.24 3.08
CA ILE A 7 -3.42 4.83 3.63
C ILE A 7 -3.25 3.32 3.51
N LEU A 8 -2.15 2.91 2.88
CA LEU A 8 -1.60 1.56 2.94
C LEU A 8 -0.50 1.52 4.00
N LEU A 9 -0.61 0.61 4.97
CA LEU A 9 0.36 0.47 6.05
C LEU A 9 1.21 -0.78 5.84
N PHE A 10 2.52 -0.60 5.64
CA PHE A 10 3.49 -1.70 5.69
C PHE A 10 4.08 -1.85 7.10
N VAL A 11 4.08 -3.07 7.62
CA VAL A 11 4.55 -3.39 8.97
C VAL A 11 5.63 -4.44 8.89
N CYS A 12 6.76 -4.23 9.55
CA CYS A 12 7.75 -5.27 9.82
C CYS A 12 8.17 -5.20 11.29
N PRO A 13 8.90 -6.16 11.87
CA PRO A 13 9.12 -6.22 13.32
C PRO A 13 9.58 -4.90 13.93
N HIS A 14 10.57 -4.23 13.32
CA HIS A 14 11.15 -2.99 13.85
C HIS A 14 10.76 -1.71 13.09
N GLY A 15 9.99 -1.80 12.00
CA GLY A 15 9.58 -0.63 11.20
C GLY A 15 10.73 0.15 10.53
N ALA A 16 11.92 -0.44 10.42
CA ALA A 16 13.14 0.27 10.02
C ALA A 16 13.76 -0.18 8.70
N GLY A 17 13.38 -1.36 8.19
CA GLY A 17 14.00 -1.97 7.00
C GLY A 17 12.94 -2.40 5.99
N LYS A 18 12.54 -3.68 6.05
CA LYS A 18 11.65 -4.34 5.06
C LYS A 18 10.40 -3.54 4.72
N SER A 19 9.65 -3.08 5.73
CA SER A 19 8.44 -2.28 5.49
C SER A 19 8.71 -0.95 4.78
N ARG A 20 9.88 -0.34 5.00
CA ARG A 20 10.28 0.92 4.32
C ARG A 20 10.70 0.71 2.88
N ILE A 21 11.45 -0.36 2.63
CA ILE A 21 11.82 -0.75 1.26
C ILE A 21 10.54 -1.04 0.45
N ALA A 22 9.60 -1.81 1.03
CA ALA A 22 8.31 -2.09 0.40
C ALA A 22 7.49 -0.82 0.16
N ALA A 23 7.39 0.07 1.15
CA ALA A 23 6.65 1.32 1.02
C ALA A 23 7.22 2.27 -0.05
N ALA A 24 8.55 2.36 -0.16
CA ALA A 24 9.20 3.17 -1.20
C ALA A 24 8.86 2.64 -2.60
N TRP A 25 8.96 1.31 -2.80
CA TRP A 25 8.58 0.69 -4.08
C TRP A 25 7.10 0.85 -4.40
N PHE A 26 6.21 0.66 -3.41
CA PHE A 26 4.78 0.89 -3.60
C PHE A 26 4.52 2.35 -3.99
N ASN A 27 5.06 3.32 -3.26
CA ASN A 27 4.85 4.74 -3.53
C ASN A 27 5.35 5.17 -4.91
N GLY A 28 6.42 4.55 -5.42
CA GLY A 28 6.88 4.77 -6.79
C GLY A 28 5.96 4.21 -7.89
N SER A 29 4.98 3.36 -7.52
CA SER A 29 4.01 2.77 -8.44
C SER A 29 2.57 2.98 -7.98
N ALA A 30 2.34 3.85 -6.99
CA ALA A 30 1.06 3.94 -6.29
C ALA A 30 -0.06 4.40 -7.23
N PRO A 31 -1.21 3.68 -7.27
CA PRO A 31 -2.37 4.14 -8.01
C PRO A 31 -2.94 5.44 -7.40
N PRO A 32 -3.70 6.24 -8.17
CA PRO A 32 -4.33 7.45 -7.67
C PRO A 32 -5.11 7.21 -6.37
N GLY A 33 -4.95 8.12 -5.42
CA GLY A 33 -5.65 8.05 -4.13
C GLY A 33 -5.03 7.09 -3.11
N TRP A 34 -3.90 6.45 -3.38
CA TRP A 34 -3.19 5.64 -2.40
C TRP A 34 -1.86 6.27 -1.97
N LEU A 35 -1.50 6.06 -0.70
CA LEU A 35 -0.19 6.39 -0.16
C LEU A 35 0.23 5.32 0.84
N ALA A 36 1.44 4.79 0.66
CA ALA A 36 2.04 3.87 1.61
C ALA A 36 2.82 4.60 2.71
N THR A 37 2.70 4.06 3.92
CA THR A 37 3.42 4.48 5.12
C THR A 37 3.88 3.24 5.90
N THR A 38 4.64 3.41 6.98
CA THR A 38 5.23 2.29 7.72
C THR A 38 4.98 2.33 9.22
N ALA A 39 5.05 1.16 9.85
CA ALA A 39 5.13 1.00 11.30
C ALA A 39 5.96 -0.24 11.69
N GLY A 40 6.29 -0.34 12.98
CA GLY A 40 6.88 -1.51 13.61
C GLY A 40 6.03 -2.05 14.76
N ILE A 41 6.13 -3.35 15.03
CA ILE A 41 5.57 -3.96 16.25
C ILE A 41 6.40 -3.52 17.46
N THR A 42 7.72 -3.62 17.33
CA THR A 42 8.70 -3.17 18.32
C THR A 42 9.66 -2.20 17.63
N PRO A 43 9.24 -0.93 17.40
CA PRO A 43 10.03 0.03 16.65
C PRO A 43 11.42 0.22 17.25
N GLN A 44 12.46 0.16 16.40
CA GLN A 44 13.79 0.60 16.80
C GLN A 44 13.93 2.12 16.67
N THR A 45 15.03 2.68 17.16
CA THR A 45 15.24 4.13 17.21
C THR A 45 15.54 4.76 15.85
N GLU A 46 16.24 4.03 14.98
CA GLU A 46 16.78 4.57 13.73
C GLU A 46 16.35 3.73 12.52
N VAL A 47 16.41 4.33 11.34
CA VAL A 47 16.23 3.60 10.08
C VAL A 47 17.38 2.61 9.91
N SER A 48 17.10 1.41 9.40
CA SER A 48 18.15 0.45 9.09
C SER A 48 19.06 1.00 8.00
N GLU A 49 20.37 0.89 8.17
CA GLU A 49 21.36 1.25 7.14
C GLU A 49 21.18 0.45 5.83
N HIS A 50 20.54 -0.72 5.89
CA HIS A 50 20.28 -1.54 4.72
C HIS A 50 19.20 -0.95 3.81
N ALA A 51 18.22 -0.22 4.35
CA ALA A 51 17.16 0.38 3.56
C ALA A 51 17.70 1.39 2.52
N PRO A 52 18.46 2.44 2.89
CA PRO A 52 19.04 3.35 1.92
C PRO A 52 20.07 2.66 1.02
N ARG A 53 20.85 1.69 1.54
CA ARG A 53 21.81 0.92 0.72
C ARG A 53 21.12 0.15 -0.41
N LEU A 54 20.03 -0.56 -0.11
CA LEU A 54 19.30 -1.39 -1.08
C LEU A 54 18.46 -0.58 -2.07
N LEU A 55 18.15 0.68 -1.75
CA LEU A 55 17.43 1.59 -2.66
C LEU A 55 18.36 2.52 -3.44
N ALA A 56 19.66 2.54 -3.13
CA ALA A 56 20.62 3.42 -3.79
C ALA A 56 20.63 3.22 -5.32
N GLY A 57 20.58 4.32 -6.07
CA GLY A 57 20.56 4.29 -7.54
C GLY A 57 19.24 3.83 -8.17
N THR A 58 18.20 3.55 -7.36
CA THR A 58 16.87 3.21 -7.87
C THR A 58 16.00 4.45 -8.03
N ALA A 59 14.94 4.36 -8.84
CA ALA A 59 13.97 5.43 -9.03
C ALA A 59 13.18 5.81 -7.75
N VAL A 60 13.18 4.95 -6.73
CA VAL A 60 12.43 5.16 -5.48
C VAL A 60 13.33 5.55 -4.29
N ALA A 61 14.63 5.81 -4.54
CA ALA A 61 15.59 6.15 -3.48
C ALA A 61 15.14 7.36 -2.63
N GLU A 62 14.60 8.39 -3.28
CA GLU A 62 14.09 9.61 -2.62
C GLU A 62 12.73 9.42 -1.95
N LEU A 63 12.05 8.30 -2.20
CA LEU A 63 10.76 7.96 -1.58
C LEU A 63 10.93 7.17 -0.28
N LEU A 64 12.16 6.86 0.11
CA LEU A 64 12.45 6.25 1.39
C LEU A 64 12.00 7.17 2.53
N ASP A 65 11.06 6.71 3.35
CA ASP A 65 10.75 7.35 4.63
C ASP A 65 12.04 7.33 5.48
N LYS A 66 12.50 8.52 5.89
CA LYS A 66 13.70 8.72 6.74
C LYS A 66 13.34 9.15 8.16
N ALA A 67 12.05 9.32 8.49
CA ALA A 67 11.61 9.64 9.85
C ALA A 67 11.92 8.48 10.81
N PRO A 68 12.03 8.69 12.12
CA PRO A 68 12.20 7.60 13.07
C PRO A 68 11.11 6.50 12.94
N PRO A 69 11.43 5.21 13.13
CA PRO A 69 10.41 4.15 13.16
C PRO A 69 9.35 4.42 14.23
N ARG A 70 8.10 4.10 13.91
CA ARG A 70 6.92 4.42 14.71
C ARG A 70 6.09 3.17 15.01
N PRO A 71 5.40 3.12 16.16
CA PRO A 71 4.54 1.99 16.51
C PRO A 71 3.28 1.97 15.65
N LEU A 72 2.61 0.81 15.59
CA LEU A 72 1.31 0.64 14.91
C LEU A 72 0.27 1.67 15.35
N THR A 73 0.21 1.99 16.64
CA THR A 73 -0.73 2.95 17.22
C THR A 73 -0.56 4.37 16.70
N ALA A 74 0.60 4.72 16.11
CA ALA A 74 0.84 6.03 15.52
C ALA A 74 0.21 6.20 14.13
N VAL A 75 -0.31 5.12 13.53
CA VAL A 75 -0.97 5.15 12.20
C VAL A 75 -2.37 4.56 12.30
N PRO A 76 -3.33 5.25 12.95
CA PRO A 76 -4.70 4.79 13.02
C PRO A 76 -5.40 4.88 11.64
N GLY A 77 -6.35 3.98 11.39
CA GLY A 77 -7.26 4.09 10.24
C GLY A 77 -6.64 3.77 8.88
N ALA A 78 -5.58 2.95 8.83
CA ALA A 78 -5.08 2.41 7.57
C ALA A 78 -6.20 1.64 6.85
N ALA A 79 -6.41 1.95 5.57
CA ALA A 79 -7.42 1.30 4.74
C ALA A 79 -6.99 -0.12 4.32
N PHE A 80 -5.67 -0.37 4.30
CA PHE A 80 -5.08 -1.66 3.97
C PHE A 80 -3.79 -1.84 4.75
N THR A 81 -3.54 -3.04 5.28
CA THR A 81 -2.33 -3.34 6.07
C THR A 81 -1.61 -4.58 5.54
N VAL A 82 -0.30 -4.46 5.35
CA VAL A 82 0.60 -5.54 4.94
C VAL A 82 1.57 -5.83 6.08
N ALA A 83 1.55 -7.06 6.60
CA ALA A 83 2.53 -7.54 7.57
C ALA A 83 3.67 -8.27 6.85
N ILE A 84 4.93 -7.92 7.12
CA ILE A 84 6.12 -8.54 6.52
C ILE A 84 6.95 -9.22 7.60
N ASP A 85 7.00 -10.55 7.56
CA ASP A 85 7.65 -11.41 8.57
C ASP A 85 7.24 -11.06 10.01
N CYS A 86 5.97 -10.70 10.18
CA CYS A 86 5.36 -10.41 11.47
C CYS A 86 4.32 -11.48 11.83
N PRO A 87 4.12 -11.79 13.12
CA PRO A 87 2.98 -12.58 13.56
C PRO A 87 1.66 -11.86 13.24
N ALA A 88 0.69 -12.59 12.67
CA ALA A 88 -0.57 -12.00 12.22
C ALA A 88 -1.40 -11.46 13.39
N GLU A 89 -1.35 -12.12 14.54
CA GLU A 89 -2.02 -11.74 15.78
C GLU A 89 -1.53 -10.39 16.33
N ALA A 90 -0.30 -9.98 16.03
CA ALA A 90 0.27 -8.72 16.50
C ALA A 90 -0.11 -7.52 15.61
N VAL A 91 -0.54 -7.77 14.37
CA VAL A 91 -0.78 -6.72 13.36
C VAL A 91 -2.22 -6.69 12.87
N ALA A 92 -2.93 -7.83 12.89
CA ALA A 92 -4.21 -8.04 12.22
C ALA A 92 -4.21 -7.54 10.76
N PRO A 93 -3.30 -8.04 9.90
CA PRO A 93 -3.09 -7.48 8.57
C PRO A 93 -4.19 -7.90 7.58
N THR A 94 -4.37 -7.10 6.53
CA THR A 94 -5.17 -7.49 5.35
C THR A 94 -4.45 -8.59 4.57
N VAL A 95 -3.12 -8.52 4.47
CA VAL A 95 -2.29 -9.56 3.87
C VAL A 95 -0.97 -9.73 4.62
N SER A 96 -0.51 -10.97 4.72
CA SER A 96 0.78 -11.32 5.30
C SER A 96 1.75 -11.75 4.21
N TRP A 97 2.94 -11.15 4.23
CA TRP A 97 4.08 -11.57 3.42
C TRP A 97 5.10 -12.26 4.32
N ARG A 98 5.39 -13.52 3.98
CA ARG A 98 6.59 -14.20 4.43
C ARG A 98 7.59 -14.12 3.30
N LEU A 99 8.75 -13.54 3.55
CA LEU A 99 9.78 -13.42 2.53
C LEU A 99 10.51 -14.75 2.34
N ASP A 100 10.76 -15.09 1.09
CA ASP A 100 11.58 -16.26 0.73
C ASP A 100 13.07 -15.95 0.89
N ASN A 101 13.44 -14.67 0.76
CA ASN A 101 14.79 -14.16 0.95
C ASN A 101 14.86 -13.31 2.23
N PRO A 102 15.26 -13.87 3.39
CA PRO A 102 15.27 -13.15 4.66
C PRO A 102 16.50 -12.24 4.84
N GLY A 103 17.53 -12.40 4.00
CA GLY A 103 18.77 -11.63 4.05
C GLY A 103 18.55 -10.18 3.63
N PHE A 104 19.25 -9.23 4.26
CA PHE A 104 19.25 -7.84 3.80
C PHE A 104 20.17 -7.68 2.59
N ASP A 105 19.77 -8.24 1.45
CA ASP A 105 20.52 -8.24 0.19
C ASP A 105 19.64 -7.86 -1.01
N GLU A 106 20.23 -7.91 -2.20
CA GLU A 106 19.57 -7.58 -3.45
C GLU A 106 18.40 -8.52 -3.78
N ALA A 107 18.47 -9.79 -3.36
CA ALA A 107 17.40 -10.75 -3.62
C ALA A 107 16.14 -10.41 -2.82
N MET A 108 16.31 -10.08 -1.53
CA MET A 108 15.20 -9.58 -0.71
C MET A 108 14.67 -8.23 -1.21
N GLY A 109 15.56 -7.33 -1.63
CA GLY A 109 15.17 -6.06 -2.24
C GLY A 109 14.32 -6.24 -3.50
N ALA A 110 14.72 -7.17 -4.38
CA ALA A 110 13.97 -7.50 -5.59
C ALA A 110 12.62 -8.15 -5.28
N GLU A 111 12.58 -9.05 -4.30
CA GLU A 111 11.32 -9.67 -3.84
C GLU A 111 10.33 -8.63 -3.32
N LEU A 112 10.79 -7.72 -2.44
CA LEU A 112 9.95 -6.64 -1.92
C LEU A 112 9.47 -5.69 -3.02
N ARG A 113 10.34 -5.39 -4.00
CA ARG A 113 9.97 -4.60 -5.17
C ARG A 113 8.81 -5.26 -5.92
N THR A 114 8.95 -6.52 -6.32
CA THR A 114 7.92 -7.23 -7.10
C THR A 114 6.60 -7.26 -6.34
N ARG A 115 6.61 -7.71 -5.07
CA ARG A 115 5.38 -7.79 -4.26
C ARG A 115 4.70 -6.43 -4.08
N ALA A 116 5.46 -5.35 -3.89
CA ALA A 116 4.93 -4.00 -3.73
C ALA A 116 4.31 -3.46 -5.03
N GLN A 117 4.94 -3.73 -6.18
CA GLN A 117 4.43 -3.31 -7.48
C GLN A 117 3.17 -4.09 -7.89
N ASP A 118 3.14 -5.39 -7.62
CA ASP A 118 1.96 -6.23 -7.85
C ASP A 118 0.77 -5.75 -7.01
N LEU A 119 1.00 -5.43 -5.73
CA LEU A 119 -0.03 -4.86 -4.85
C LEU A 119 -0.55 -3.52 -5.37
N ALA A 120 0.34 -2.64 -5.86
CA ALA A 120 -0.07 -1.37 -6.45
C ALA A 120 -0.96 -1.57 -7.70
N GLY A 121 -0.62 -2.55 -8.55
CA GLY A 121 -1.44 -2.92 -9.70
C GLY A 121 -2.83 -3.44 -9.31
N LEU A 122 -2.90 -4.29 -8.27
CA LEU A 122 -4.17 -4.81 -7.76
C LEU A 122 -5.08 -3.69 -7.25
N LEU A 123 -4.56 -2.79 -6.41
CA LEU A 123 -5.33 -1.68 -5.83
C LEU A 123 -5.74 -0.62 -6.88
N GLY A 124 -5.01 -0.52 -7.99
CA GLY A 124 -5.38 0.31 -9.13
C GLY A 124 -6.51 -0.30 -9.97
N GLY A 125 -6.52 -1.63 -10.10
CA GLY A 125 -7.57 -2.37 -10.82
C GLY A 125 -8.93 -2.35 -10.13
N GLU A 126 -8.96 -2.35 -8.79
CA GLU A 126 -10.19 -2.22 -8.00
C GLU A 126 -10.88 -0.87 -8.23
N HIS A 127 -10.10 0.20 -8.40
CA HIS A 127 -10.62 1.53 -8.72
C HIS A 127 -11.34 1.56 -10.06
N SER A 128 -10.72 0.95 -11.09
CA SER A 128 -11.30 0.91 -12.43
C SER A 128 -12.66 0.19 -12.43
N ARG A 129 -12.82 -0.90 -11.67
CA ARG A 129 -14.11 -1.61 -11.57
C ARG A 129 -15.17 -0.77 -10.85
N SER A 130 -14.82 -0.11 -9.75
CA SER A 130 -15.76 0.72 -9.00
C SER A 130 -16.21 1.97 -9.76
N GLU A 131 -15.33 2.60 -10.56
CA GLU A 131 -15.70 3.73 -11.43
C GLU A 131 -16.58 3.28 -12.61
N LEU A 132 -16.27 2.13 -13.22
CA LEU A 132 -17.11 1.52 -14.28
C LEU A 132 -18.50 1.09 -13.78
N GLU A 133 -18.64 0.71 -12.51
CA GLU A 133 -19.93 0.42 -11.89
C GLU A 133 -20.71 1.69 -11.50
N ALA A 134 -20.03 2.73 -11.03
CA ALA A 134 -20.66 4.02 -10.71
C ALA A 134 -21.22 4.73 -11.96
N ASP A 135 -20.57 4.59 -13.12
CA ASP A 135 -21.05 5.12 -14.41
C ASP A 135 -22.25 4.35 -14.99
N ARG A 136 -22.53 3.12 -14.52
CA ARG A 136 -23.68 2.32 -14.95
C ARG A 136 -24.99 2.65 -14.22
N VAL A 137 -24.97 3.47 -13.18
CA VAL A 137 -26.15 3.77 -12.33
C VAL A 137 -26.95 4.98 -12.83
N ILE A 138 -26.58 5.63 -13.94
CA ILE A 138 -27.43 6.64 -14.59
C ILE A 138 -28.16 6.00 -15.79
N GLY A 139 -29.19 5.20 -15.48
CA GLY A 139 -30.22 4.86 -16.46
C GLY A 139 -31.11 6.08 -16.74
N PRO A 140 -31.59 6.28 -17.98
CA PRO A 140 -32.46 7.42 -18.30
C PRO A 140 -33.77 7.34 -17.49
N PRO A 141 -34.42 8.49 -17.20
CA PRO A 141 -35.73 8.48 -16.56
C PRO A 141 -36.74 7.79 -17.48
N ASP A 142 -37.53 6.88 -16.91
CA ASP A 142 -38.70 6.30 -17.57
C ASP A 142 -39.59 7.41 -18.13
N VAL A 143 -39.67 7.49 -19.46
CA VAL A 143 -40.59 8.39 -20.14
C VAL A 143 -41.98 7.77 -20.08
N GLU A 144 -42.83 8.44 -19.31
CA GLU A 144 -44.27 8.38 -19.24
C GLU A 144 -44.92 8.11 -20.62
N GLN A 145 -45.57 6.96 -20.77
CA GLN A 145 -46.46 6.71 -21.92
C GLN A 145 -47.90 7.08 -21.52
N ALA A 146 -48.28 8.30 -21.87
CA ALA A 146 -49.68 8.69 -22.01
C ALA A 146 -50.31 7.90 -23.17
N THR A 147 -51.39 7.17 -22.90
CA THR A 147 -52.27 6.64 -23.93
C THR A 147 -53.60 7.37 -23.85
N GLU A 148 -53.78 8.31 -24.77
CA GLU A 148 -55.05 8.94 -25.12
C GLU A 148 -55.61 8.17 -26.34
N VAL A 149 -56.86 7.73 -26.28
CA VAL A 149 -57.58 7.03 -27.36
C VAL A 149 -59.03 7.57 -27.36
N PRO A 150 -59.64 7.79 -28.54
CA PRO A 150 -60.51 8.95 -28.84
C PRO A 150 -61.98 8.81 -28.46
#